data_AF-A0A957UIJ2-F1
#
_entry.id   AF-A0A957UIJ2-F1
#
_cell.length_a   1.000
_cell.length_b   1.000
_cell.length_c   1.000
_cell.angle_alpha   90.00
_cell.angle_beta   90.00
_cell.angle_gamma   90.00
#
_symmetry.space_group_name_H-M   'P 1'
#
loop_
_entity.id
_entity.type
_entity.pdbx_description
1 polymer ?
#
loop_
_entity_poly.entity_id
_entity_poly.type
_entity_poly.pdbx_seq_one_letter_code
_entity_poly.pdbx_strand_id
1 'polypeptide(L)'
;TILNVTGPETVSIRRTAEKFGVLFGKEPIFTGHESSTALLSNAAASQHHFGYPSVPLEQMLSWIAGWVANRGASLNKPTHFETRDGNF
;
A
#
# COMPACT_ATOMS: atom_id res chain seq x y z
N THR A 1 -6.94 16.33 -18.83
CA THR A 1 -5.68 16.14 -18.09
C THR A 1 -5.58 14.70 -17.63
N ILE A 2 -4.40 14.09 -17.75
CA ILE A 2 -4.11 12.76 -17.19
C ILE A 2 -3.47 12.96 -15.81
N LEU A 3 -3.94 12.25 -14.79
CA LEU A 3 -3.47 12.42 -13.40
C LEU A 3 -3.07 11.07 -12.80
N ASN A 4 -1.90 11.03 -12.16
CA ASN A 4 -1.54 9.92 -11.26
C ASN A 4 -2.34 10.06 -9.96
N VAL A 5 -2.98 8.98 -9.54
CA VAL A 5 -3.78 8.95 -8.30
C VAL A 5 -3.14 7.96 -7.33
N THR A 6 -2.38 8.49 -6.38
CA THR A 6 -1.76 7.74 -5.27
C THR A 6 -1.59 8.68 -4.07
N GLY A 7 -1.17 8.13 -2.92
CA GLY A 7 -0.86 8.92 -1.73
C GLY A 7 0.37 9.84 -1.89
N PRO A 8 0.47 10.92 -1.11
CA PRO A 8 1.65 11.79 -1.05
C PRO A 8 2.91 11.09 -0.55
N GLU A 9 2.76 10.08 0.31
CA GLU A 9 3.87 9.49 1.03
C GLU A 9 4.47 8.27 0.29
N THR A 10 5.80 8.14 0.36
CA THR A 10 6.48 6.91 -0.02
C THR A 10 6.33 5.86 1.08
N VAL A 11 5.83 4.67 0.72
CA VAL A 11 5.52 3.60 1.67
C VAL A 11 6.54 2.46 1.55
N SER A 12 7.14 2.06 2.67
CA SER A 12 8.03 0.88 2.75
C SER A 12 7.21 -0.40 2.94
N ILE A 13 7.48 -1.42 2.13
CA ILE A 13 6.85 -2.74 2.24
C ILE A 13 7.14 -3.36 3.61
N ARG A 14 8.41 -3.37 4.04
CA ARG A 14 8.80 -3.94 5.35
C ARG A 14 8.09 -3.26 6.50
N ARG A 15 8.13 -1.93 6.57
CA ARG A 15 7.47 -1.17 7.65
C ARG A 15 5.97 -1.40 7.65
N THR A 16 5.36 -1.54 6.47
CA THR A 16 3.92 -1.83 6.35
C THR A 16 3.59 -3.24 6.84
N ALA A 17 4.40 -4.23 6.48
CA ALA A 17 4.26 -5.60 6.96
C ALA A 17 4.47 -5.70 8.48
N GLU A 18 5.45 -4.99 9.04
CA GLU A 18 5.68 -4.88 10.50
C GLU A 18 4.47 -4.29 11.22
N LYS A 19 3.86 -3.23 10.67
CA LYS A 19 2.62 -2.65 11.21
C LYS A 19 1.47 -3.64 11.19
N PHE A 20 1.29 -4.36 10.09
CA PHE A 20 0.31 -5.45 10.06
C PHE A 20 0.64 -6.54 11.08
N GLY A 21 1.91 -6.86 11.28
CA GLY A 21 2.34 -7.81 12.30
C GLY A 21 1.90 -7.40 13.70
N VAL A 22 2.06 -6.12 14.06
CA VAL A 22 1.53 -5.56 15.31
C VAL A 22 0.01 -5.67 15.36
N LEU A 23 -0.69 -5.24 14.31
CA LEU A 23 -2.17 -5.26 14.24
C LEU A 23 -2.76 -6.67 14.32
N PHE A 24 -2.04 -7.68 13.82
CA PHE A 24 -2.46 -9.08 13.84
C PHE A 24 -1.91 -9.89 15.02
N GLY A 25 -1.03 -9.31 15.85
CA GLY A 25 -0.31 -10.05 16.89
C GLY A 25 0.56 -11.17 16.34
N LYS A 26 1.18 -10.97 15.18
CA LYS A 26 1.99 -11.96 14.45
C LYS A 26 3.29 -11.35 13.95
N GLU A 27 4.41 -12.00 14.21
CA GLU A 27 5.69 -11.55 13.67
C GLU A 27 5.78 -11.86 12.16
N PRO A 28 6.01 -10.86 11.29
CA PRO A 28 6.18 -11.11 9.86
C PRO A 28 7.53 -11.79 9.58
N ILE A 29 7.52 -12.82 8.73
CA ILE A 29 8.73 -13.49 8.25
C ILE A 29 9.04 -12.95 6.86
N PHE A 30 10.25 -12.43 6.67
CA PHE A 30 10.72 -11.92 5.39
C PHE A 30 11.72 -12.88 4.75
N THR A 31 11.60 -13.09 3.45
CA THR A 31 12.54 -13.87 2.65
C THR A 31 13.09 -13.03 1.51
N GLY A 32 14.37 -13.19 1.19
CA GLY A 32 15.06 -12.38 0.16
C GLY A 32 15.58 -11.05 0.68
N HIS A 33 15.91 -10.13 -0.23
CA HIS A 33 16.48 -8.82 0.09
C HIS A 33 15.67 -7.71 -0.56
N GLU A 34 15.56 -6.58 0.12
CA GLU A 34 14.92 -5.39 -0.44
C GLU A 34 15.69 -4.88 -1.67
N SER A 35 14.95 -4.47 -2.70
CA SER A 35 15.56 -3.87 -3.88
C SER A 35 15.94 -2.42 -3.62
N SER A 36 17.02 -1.95 -4.26
CA SER A 36 17.47 -0.56 -4.18
C SER A 36 16.55 0.44 -4.90
N THR A 37 15.60 -0.03 -5.71
CA THR A 37 14.70 0.81 -6.50
C THR A 37 13.23 0.43 -6.32
N ALA A 38 12.33 1.36 -6.59
CA ALA A 38 10.89 1.14 -6.63
C ALA A 38 10.24 1.99 -7.74
N LEU A 39 9.11 1.53 -8.29
CA LEU A 39 8.28 2.35 -9.15
C LEU A 39 7.41 3.25 -8.27
N LEU A 40 7.65 4.56 -8.33
CA LEU A 40 6.91 5.57 -7.57
C LEU A 40 6.15 6.48 -8.52
N SER A 41 4.93 6.84 -8.15
CA SER A 41 4.11 7.80 -8.91
C SER A 41 4.18 9.18 -8.26
N ASN A 42 4.39 10.20 -9.08
CA ASN A 42 4.29 11.59 -8.64
C ASN A 42 2.82 12.03 -8.65
N ALA A 43 2.25 12.28 -7.46
CA ALA A 43 0.86 12.69 -7.25
C ALA A 43 0.66 14.21 -7.04
N ALA A 44 1.67 15.04 -7.31
CA ALA A 44 1.59 16.49 -7.07
C ALA A 44 0.41 17.14 -7.82
N ALA A 45 0.15 16.72 -9.06
CA ALA A 45 -0.95 17.26 -9.87
C ALA A 45 -2.33 16.90 -9.29
N SER A 46 -2.56 15.65 -8.90
CA SER A 46 -3.85 15.25 -8.31
C SER A 46 -4.08 15.91 -6.95
N GLN A 47 -3.03 16.07 -6.15
CA GLN A 47 -3.13 16.80 -4.88
C GLN A 47 -3.40 18.29 -5.06
N HIS A 48 -2.82 18.93 -6.07
CA HIS A 48 -3.17 20.31 -6.39
C HIS A 48 -4.66 20.46 -6.74
N HIS A 49 -5.21 19.51 -7.49
CA HIS A 49 -6.62 19.55 -7.91
C HIS A 49 -7.61 19.15 -6.80
N PHE A 50 -7.27 18.16 -5.98
CA PHE A 50 -8.21 17.53 -5.04
C PHE A 50 -7.87 17.77 -3.57
N GLY A 51 -6.69 18.33 -3.27
CA GLY A 51 -6.18 18.46 -1.91
C GLY A 51 -5.50 17.18 -1.40
N TYR A 52 -5.15 17.21 -0.11
CA TYR A 52 -4.54 16.08 0.58
C TYR A 52 -5.58 14.98 0.86
N PRO A 53 -5.23 13.69 0.82
CA PRO A 53 -6.16 12.61 1.17
C PRO A 53 -6.76 12.78 2.57
N SER A 54 -8.08 12.65 2.69
CA SER A 54 -8.78 12.75 3.99
C SER A 54 -8.59 11.53 4.88
N VAL A 55 -8.14 10.40 4.32
CA VAL A 55 -7.86 9.16 5.06
C VAL A 55 -6.35 8.93 5.08
N PRO A 56 -5.70 9.02 6.26
CA PRO A 56 -4.27 8.74 6.40
C PRO A 56 -3.96 7.25 6.19
N LEU A 57 -2.70 6.96 5.82
CA LEU A 57 -2.23 5.59 5.64
C LEU A 57 -2.49 4.68 6.86
N GLU A 58 -2.20 5.16 8.08
CA GLU A 58 -2.43 4.38 9.32
C GLU A 58 -3.89 3.94 9.48
N GLN A 59 -4.83 4.82 9.11
CA GLN A 59 -6.25 4.52 9.19
C GLN A 59 -6.63 3.44 8.17
N MET A 60 -6.10 3.53 6.94
CA MET A 60 -6.29 2.50 5.91
C MET A 60 -5.74 1.14 6.36
N LEU A 61 -4.53 1.09 6.93
CA LEU A 61 -3.93 -0.15 7.44
C LEU A 61 -4.80 -0.78 8.52
N SER A 62 -5.32 0.03 9.46
CA SER A 62 -6.19 -0.43 10.53
C SER A 62 -7.50 -1.02 10.00
N TRP A 63 -8.12 -0.38 9.00
CA TRP A 63 -9.34 -0.88 8.37
C TRP A 63 -9.10 -2.17 7.59
N ILE A 64 -8.01 -2.26 6.83
CA ILE A 64 -7.64 -3.47 6.09
C ILE A 64 -7.38 -4.62 7.06
N ALA A 65 -6.64 -4.37 8.15
CA ALA A 65 -6.39 -5.37 9.18
C ALA A 65 -7.70 -5.88 9.79
N GLY A 66 -8.62 -4.97 10.14
CA GLY A 66 -9.95 -5.32 10.64
C GLY A 66 -10.74 -6.18 9.63
N TRP A 67 -10.76 -5.80 8.35
CA TRP A 67 -11.46 -6.55 7.31
C TRP A 67 -10.92 -7.98 7.17
N VAL A 68 -9.59 -8.13 7.11
CA VAL A 68 -8.94 -9.44 6.99
C VAL A 68 -9.16 -10.29 8.23
N ALA A 69 -9.03 -9.73 9.43
CA ALA A 69 -9.24 -10.45 10.69
C ALA A 69 -10.67 -10.99 10.82
N ASN A 70 -11.65 -10.26 10.27
CA ASN A 70 -13.05 -10.66 10.24
C ASN A 70 -13.42 -11.56 9.05
N ARG A 71 -12.42 -12.06 8.29
CA ARG A 71 -12.63 -12.89 7.08
C ARG A 71 -13.59 -12.22 6.08
N GLY A 72 -13.46 -10.90 5.93
CA GLY A 72 -14.26 -10.14 4.98
C GLY A 72 -14.10 -10.67 3.55
N ALA A 73 -15.10 -10.41 2.71
CA ALA A 73 -15.10 -10.91 1.35
C ALA A 73 -13.86 -10.46 0.57
N SER A 74 -13.30 -11.37 -0.22
CA SER A 74 -12.22 -11.12 -1.16
C SER A 74 -12.70 -11.48 -2.56
N LEU A 75 -12.39 -10.64 -3.53
CA LEU A 75 -12.65 -10.94 -4.94
C LEU A 75 -11.69 -11.99 -5.51
N ASN A 76 -10.61 -12.31 -4.78
CA ASN A 76 -9.55 -13.25 -5.19
C ASN A 76 -9.01 -12.98 -6.60
N LYS A 77 -9.00 -11.71 -7.01
CA LYS A 77 -8.42 -11.29 -8.28
C LYS A 77 -6.90 -11.16 -8.12
N PRO A 78 -6.11 -11.54 -9.13
CA PRO A 78 -4.68 -11.28 -9.12
C PRO A 78 -4.44 -9.77 -9.04
N THR A 79 -3.42 -9.38 -8.27
CA THR A 79 -3.10 -7.96 -8.04
C THR A 79 -1.97 -7.44 -8.92
N HIS A 80 -1.10 -8.34 -9.41
CA HIS A 80 0.07 -8.03 -10.24
C HIS A 80 1.09 -7.06 -9.57
N PHE A 81 1.03 -6.90 -8.24
CA PHE A 81 1.94 -6.03 -7.49
C PHE A 81 3.37 -6.59 -7.38
N GLU A 82 3.58 -7.84 -7.75
CA GLU A 82 4.90 -8.47 -7.85
C GLU A 82 5.70 -7.99 -9.08
N THR A 83 5.02 -7.45 -10.09
CA THR A 83 5.64 -7.03 -11.35
C THR A 83 6.32 -5.67 -11.24
N ARG A 84 7.51 -5.55 -11.84
CA ARG A 84 8.38 -4.37 -11.75
C ARG A 84 8.83 -3.82 -13.11
N ASP A 85 8.33 -4.39 -14.20
CA ASP A 85 8.69 -3.98 -15.57
C ASP A 85 7.89 -2.76 -16.06
N GLY A 86 6.89 -2.32 -15.28
CA GLY A 86 6.03 -1.20 -15.63
C GLY A 86 4.86 -1.55 -16.55
N ASN A 87 4.71 -2.82 -16.94
CA ASN A 87 3.58 -3.31 -17.73
C ASN A 87 2.52 -3.87 -16.79
N PHE A 88 1.37 -3.18 -16.70
CA PHE A 88 0.23 -3.56 -15.85
C PHE A 88 -1.07 -3.59 -16.67
#